data_AF-A0A0J6UWK5-F1
#
_entry.id   AF-A0A0J6UWK5-F1
#
_cell.length_a   1.000
_cell.length_b   1.000
_cell.length_c   1.000
_cell.angle_alpha   90.00
_cell.angle_beta   90.00
_cell.angle_gamma   90.00
#
_symmetry.space_group_name_H-M   'P 1'
#
loop_
_entity.id
_entity.type
_entity.pdbx_description
1 polymer ?
#
loop_
_entity_poly.entity_id
_entity_poly.type
_entity_poly.pdbx_seq_one_letter_code
_entity_poly.pdbx_strand_id
1 'polypeptide(L)'
;MPRATTHTPDPAVDAAALLRRLAFFGLTVVIPVSALVSRRIVVILAPIGIALLIVASLLDGAQRPLRAGLARLGGARAILAGALLLGWCALSLVWTPFPGPASERLLNLAATVGLTVAGYLALPDRMRSANLYLLPLGVGAAAIGAVLLGLFSGASLRGGFEDDSALERGAMLLALLLWPAAAWLRSRRRDMEALGLAVVVALALVLAPGPVPLLALGCGAVAFALSAWRQSLGARVTAGVAAGLVALAPLLPFLLRPVLTPVLGPLHPTILTLKAWQRVVTTEPLRLVTGHGLETALRGKVIGMLPINAPASLLFEIWYELGIVGAFAAAFVLWSGIRHSGREHPVLNPGAMATAATAFASACLGIGTVASWWFTSVTVVVLVFIAVERGQFRTSRPKASALPPRSAA
;
A
#
# COMPACT_ATOMS: atom_id res chain seq x y z
N MET A 1 19.33 41.34 -31.82
CA MET A 1 18.05 40.71 -31.40
C MET A 1 18.27 39.21 -31.27
N PRO A 2 18.09 38.59 -30.11
CA PRO A 2 18.12 37.13 -30.03
C PRO A 2 16.85 36.60 -30.71
N ARG A 3 17.03 35.76 -31.75
CA ARG A 3 15.92 35.06 -32.42
C ARG A 3 15.15 34.26 -31.37
N ALA A 4 13.84 34.48 -31.29
CA ALA A 4 12.96 33.55 -30.59
C ALA A 4 13.13 32.18 -31.25
N THR A 5 13.61 31.21 -30.49
CA THR A 5 13.64 29.81 -30.93
C THR A 5 12.20 29.38 -31.16
N THR A 6 11.81 29.24 -32.42
CA THR A 6 10.54 28.61 -32.80
C THR A 6 10.61 27.17 -32.32
N HIS A 7 9.93 26.88 -31.22
CA HIS A 7 9.75 25.53 -30.72
C HIS A 7 8.82 24.83 -31.72
N THR A 8 9.37 24.03 -32.62
CA THR A 8 8.55 23.14 -33.46
C THR A 8 7.87 22.16 -32.50
N PRO A 9 6.52 22.15 -32.40
CA PRO A 9 5.83 21.25 -31.49
C PRO A 9 6.06 19.82 -31.96
N ASP A 10 6.64 18.99 -31.10
CA ASP A 10 6.77 17.55 -31.34
C ASP A 10 5.47 16.88 -30.89
N PRO A 11 4.64 16.39 -31.82
CA PRO A 11 3.34 15.80 -31.49
C PRO A 11 3.46 14.57 -30.59
N ALA A 12 4.59 13.84 -30.63
CA ALA A 12 4.82 12.69 -29.76
C ALA A 12 4.94 13.12 -28.29
N VAL A 13 5.66 14.22 -28.06
CA VAL A 13 5.88 14.80 -26.71
C VAL A 13 4.59 15.34 -26.11
N ASP A 14 3.78 16.02 -26.92
CA ASP A 14 2.48 16.52 -26.48
C ASP A 14 1.50 15.37 -26.18
N ALA A 15 1.47 14.34 -27.02
CA ALA A 15 0.64 13.15 -26.80
C ALA A 15 1.04 12.42 -25.51
N ALA A 16 2.33 12.21 -25.27
CA ALA A 16 2.80 11.59 -24.04
C ALA A 16 2.50 12.43 -22.79
N ALA A 17 2.61 13.75 -22.87
CA ALA A 17 2.24 14.64 -21.77
C ALA A 17 0.75 14.50 -21.41
N LEU A 18 -0.14 14.43 -22.42
CA LEU A 18 -1.56 14.18 -22.23
C LEU A 18 -1.82 12.80 -21.62
N LEU A 19 -1.20 11.74 -22.14
CA LEU A 19 -1.35 10.37 -21.63
C LEU A 19 -0.90 10.25 -20.17
N ARG A 20 0.22 10.87 -19.78
CA ARG A 20 0.65 10.91 -18.38
C ARG A 20 -0.36 11.62 -17.51
N ARG A 21 -0.87 12.78 -17.95
CA ARG A 21 -1.85 13.54 -17.17
C ARG A 21 -3.14 12.74 -16.98
N LEU A 22 -3.61 12.06 -18.02
CA LEU A 22 -4.77 11.17 -17.96
C LEU A 22 -4.52 9.99 -17.03
N ALA A 23 -3.36 9.35 -17.13
CA ALA A 23 -2.97 8.27 -16.25
C ALA A 23 -2.94 8.70 -14.78
N PHE A 24 -2.30 9.83 -14.48
CA PHE A 24 -2.26 10.38 -13.12
C PHE A 24 -3.64 10.76 -12.61
N PHE A 25 -4.47 11.41 -13.43
CA PHE A 25 -5.85 11.72 -13.10
C PHE A 25 -6.65 10.44 -12.80
N GLY A 26 -6.48 9.41 -13.62
CA GLY A 26 -7.05 8.08 -13.40
C GLY A 26 -6.66 7.53 -12.03
N LEU A 27 -5.36 7.42 -11.77
CA LEU A 27 -4.81 6.81 -10.55
C LEU A 27 -5.16 7.58 -9.27
N THR A 28 -5.19 8.91 -9.34
CA THR A 28 -5.29 9.78 -8.14
C THR A 28 -6.67 10.38 -7.89
N VAL A 29 -7.54 10.41 -8.91
CA VAL A 29 -8.89 11.00 -8.81
C VAL A 29 -9.96 9.96 -9.15
N VAL A 30 -9.89 9.36 -10.34
CA VAL A 30 -10.95 8.45 -10.80
C VAL A 30 -11.02 7.20 -9.93
N ILE A 31 -9.88 6.53 -9.68
CA ILE A 31 -9.83 5.32 -8.85
C ILE A 31 -10.43 5.55 -7.46
N PRO A 32 -9.98 6.51 -6.63
CA PRO A 32 -10.51 6.65 -5.28
C PRO A 32 -11.99 7.02 -5.25
N VAL A 33 -12.49 7.84 -6.19
CA VAL A 33 -13.91 8.20 -6.26
C VAL A 33 -14.75 6.99 -6.67
N SER A 34 -14.33 6.28 -7.72
CA SER A 34 -15.09 5.17 -8.27
C SER A 34 -15.00 3.89 -7.43
N ALA A 35 -13.93 3.70 -6.65
CA ALA A 35 -13.78 2.58 -5.72
C ALA A 35 -14.88 2.53 -4.65
N LEU A 36 -15.50 3.67 -4.31
CA LEU A 36 -16.62 3.74 -3.36
C LEU A 36 -17.87 3.02 -3.84
N VAL A 37 -18.04 2.91 -5.17
CA VAL A 37 -19.26 2.39 -5.79
C VAL A 37 -19.07 0.96 -6.31
N SER A 38 -17.85 0.57 -6.67
CA SER A 38 -17.59 -0.76 -7.24
C SER A 38 -16.34 -1.43 -6.70
N ARG A 39 -16.54 -2.67 -6.25
CA ARG A 39 -15.54 -3.56 -5.66
C ARG A 39 -14.39 -3.94 -6.61
N ARG A 40 -14.56 -3.79 -7.93
CA ARG A 40 -13.61 -4.23 -8.97
C ARG A 40 -12.83 -3.10 -9.62
N ILE A 41 -13.23 -1.85 -9.41
CA ILE A 41 -12.70 -0.72 -10.19
C ILE A 41 -11.20 -0.52 -9.98
N VAL A 42 -10.69 -0.68 -8.77
CA VAL A 42 -9.25 -0.54 -8.50
C VAL A 42 -8.43 -1.55 -9.30
N VAL A 43 -8.90 -2.80 -9.38
CA VAL A 43 -8.23 -3.90 -10.10
C VAL A 43 -8.22 -3.68 -11.60
N ILE A 44 -9.22 -2.98 -12.15
CA ILE A 44 -9.34 -2.73 -13.59
C ILE A 44 -8.62 -1.44 -14.00
N LEU A 45 -8.88 -0.34 -13.30
CA LEU A 45 -8.38 0.98 -13.69
C LEU A 45 -6.89 1.17 -13.37
N ALA A 46 -6.35 0.53 -12.34
CA ALA A 46 -4.93 0.69 -12.01
C ALA A 46 -4.00 0.13 -13.10
N PRO A 47 -4.20 -1.11 -13.62
CA PRO A 47 -3.45 -1.58 -14.78
C PRO A 47 -3.59 -0.68 -16.01
N ILE A 48 -4.80 -0.18 -16.29
CA ILE A 48 -5.02 0.74 -17.41
C ILE A 48 -4.22 2.03 -17.22
N GLY A 49 -4.27 2.64 -16.03
CA GLY A 49 -3.49 3.84 -15.70
C GLY A 49 -1.99 3.61 -15.86
N ILE A 50 -1.49 2.44 -15.44
CA ILE A 50 -0.07 2.08 -15.56
C ILE A 50 0.31 1.80 -17.02
N ALA A 51 -0.55 1.15 -17.80
CA ALA A 51 -0.35 0.96 -19.24
C ALA A 51 -0.25 2.31 -19.97
N LEU A 52 -1.09 3.28 -19.62
CA LEU A 52 -1.01 4.65 -20.16
C LEU A 52 0.31 5.33 -19.79
N LEU A 53 0.83 5.14 -18.57
CA LEU A 53 2.17 5.63 -18.19
C LEU A 53 3.27 4.99 -19.01
N ILE A 54 3.19 3.67 -19.23
CA ILE A 54 4.16 2.93 -20.04
C ILE A 54 4.16 3.47 -21.47
N VAL A 55 3.00 3.54 -22.13
CA VAL A 55 2.88 4.09 -23.50
C VAL A 55 3.43 5.51 -23.56
N ALA A 56 3.11 6.36 -22.59
CA ALA A 56 3.64 7.72 -22.54
C ALA A 56 5.17 7.78 -22.31
N SER A 57 5.74 6.81 -21.60
CA SER A 57 7.20 6.71 -21.42
C SER A 57 7.90 6.23 -22.70
N LEU A 58 7.24 5.35 -23.47
CA LEU A 58 7.74 4.87 -24.75
C LEU A 58 7.78 6.00 -25.80
N LEU A 59 6.72 6.83 -25.84
CA LEU A 59 6.58 7.91 -26.82
C LEU A 59 7.62 9.03 -26.68
N ASP A 60 8.00 9.41 -25.46
CA ASP A 60 8.98 10.50 -25.23
C ASP A 60 10.43 10.03 -25.22
N GLY A 61 10.68 8.72 -25.41
CA GLY A 61 12.02 8.15 -25.25
C GLY A 61 12.61 8.31 -23.84
N ALA A 62 11.81 8.75 -22.86
CA ALA A 62 12.22 8.97 -21.46
C ALA A 62 12.37 7.66 -20.66
N GLN A 63 12.49 6.53 -21.35
CA GLN A 63 12.68 5.23 -20.73
C GLN A 63 14.01 5.23 -19.99
N ARG A 64 13.97 4.90 -18.70
CA ARG A 64 15.20 4.57 -17.98
C ARG A 64 15.85 3.37 -18.67
N PRO A 65 17.19 3.35 -18.83
CA PRO A 65 17.86 2.16 -19.34
C PRO A 65 17.53 0.98 -18.43
N LEU A 66 16.74 0.03 -18.97
CA LEU A 66 16.16 -1.08 -18.21
C LEU A 66 17.23 -1.82 -17.41
N ARG A 67 18.41 -2.01 -18.01
CA ARG A 67 19.56 -2.66 -17.39
C ARG A 67 20.07 -1.93 -16.14
N ALA A 68 20.16 -0.59 -16.16
CA ALA A 68 20.64 0.18 -15.01
C ALA A 68 19.59 0.26 -13.89
N GLY A 69 18.30 0.35 -14.26
CA GLY A 69 17.18 0.30 -13.32
C GLY A 69 17.11 -1.06 -12.62
N LEU A 70 17.13 -2.14 -13.39
CA LEU A 70 17.10 -3.51 -12.88
C LEU A 70 18.36 -3.89 -12.09
N ALA A 71 19.54 -3.42 -12.50
CA ALA A 71 20.78 -3.67 -11.74
C ALA A 71 20.75 -2.99 -10.35
N ARG A 72 20.20 -1.78 -10.24
CA ARG A 72 19.98 -1.11 -8.95
C ARG A 72 18.99 -1.85 -8.07
N LEU A 73 17.93 -2.41 -8.67
CA LEU A 73 16.93 -3.21 -7.98
C LEU A 73 17.51 -4.56 -7.52
N GLY A 74 18.23 -5.27 -8.39
CA GLY A 74 18.79 -6.60 -8.10
C GLY A 74 19.84 -6.63 -6.99
N GLY A 75 20.54 -5.51 -6.74
CA GLY A 75 21.54 -5.42 -5.66
C GLY A 75 20.95 -5.16 -4.26
N ALA A 76 19.67 -4.79 -4.16
CA ALA A 76 19.06 -4.46 -2.89
C ALA A 76 18.69 -5.73 -2.11
N ARG A 77 19.19 -5.87 -0.88
CA ARG A 77 18.90 -7.01 0.02
C ARG A 77 17.39 -7.26 0.19
N ALA A 78 16.59 -6.19 0.22
CA ALA A 78 15.14 -6.26 0.29
C ALA A 78 14.52 -6.98 -0.93
N ILE A 79 15.06 -6.74 -2.12
CA ILE A 79 14.57 -7.31 -3.37
C ILE A 79 14.99 -8.77 -3.49
N LEU A 80 16.18 -9.13 -3.04
CA LEU A 80 16.60 -10.53 -2.92
C LEU A 80 15.70 -11.31 -1.96
N ALA A 81 15.36 -10.74 -0.80
CA ALA A 81 14.42 -11.37 0.13
C ALA A 81 12.99 -11.44 -0.44
N GLY A 82 12.56 -10.44 -1.22
CA GLY A 82 11.29 -10.48 -1.94
C GLY A 82 11.27 -11.56 -3.02
N ALA A 83 12.37 -11.71 -3.76
CA ALA A 83 12.53 -12.77 -4.76
C ALA A 83 12.56 -14.16 -4.09
N LEU A 84 13.24 -14.30 -2.95
CA LEU A 84 13.19 -15.51 -2.14
C LEU A 84 11.76 -15.82 -1.68
N LEU A 85 11.01 -14.82 -1.20
CA LEU A 85 9.62 -14.99 -0.78
C LEU A 85 8.74 -15.44 -1.95
N LEU A 86 8.85 -14.80 -3.12
CA LEU A 86 8.13 -15.20 -4.33
C LEU A 86 8.51 -16.61 -4.79
N GLY A 87 9.80 -16.94 -4.78
CA GLY A 87 10.31 -18.26 -5.10
C GLY A 87 9.80 -19.33 -4.12
N TRP A 88 9.72 -18.99 -2.84
CA TRP A 88 9.16 -19.86 -1.82
C TRP A 88 7.65 -20.07 -2.01
N CYS A 89 6.90 -19.02 -2.35
CA CYS A 89 5.50 -19.15 -2.73
C CYS A 89 5.32 -20.08 -3.94
N ALA A 90 6.18 -19.96 -4.96
CA ALA A 90 6.16 -20.83 -6.13
C ALA A 90 6.49 -22.29 -5.78
N LEU A 91 7.52 -22.51 -4.97
CA LEU A 91 7.91 -23.84 -4.52
C LEU A 91 6.80 -24.48 -3.66
N SER A 92 6.07 -23.69 -2.89
CA SER A 92 4.96 -24.16 -2.07
C SER A 92 3.79 -24.74 -2.88
N LEU A 93 3.72 -24.47 -4.19
CA LEU A 93 2.76 -25.10 -5.09
C LEU A 93 2.97 -26.62 -5.21
N VAL A 94 4.16 -27.13 -4.89
CA VAL A 94 4.46 -28.56 -4.93
C VAL A 94 3.69 -29.35 -3.85
N TRP A 95 3.40 -28.73 -2.72
CA TRP A 95 2.71 -29.39 -1.60
C TRP A 95 1.40 -28.73 -1.17
N THR A 96 0.93 -27.70 -1.88
CA THR A 96 -0.40 -27.14 -1.63
C THR A 96 -1.49 -28.15 -2.02
N PRO A 97 -2.56 -28.31 -1.22
CA PRO A 97 -3.73 -29.10 -1.60
C PRO A 97 -4.51 -28.51 -2.78
N PHE A 98 -4.27 -27.24 -3.15
CA PHE A 98 -5.05 -26.50 -4.14
C PHE A 98 -4.18 -25.88 -5.24
N PRO A 99 -3.48 -26.68 -6.07
CA PRO A 99 -2.48 -26.16 -7.01
C PRO A 99 -3.07 -25.20 -8.05
N GLY A 100 -4.29 -25.45 -8.55
CA GLY A 100 -4.96 -24.56 -9.50
C GLY A 100 -5.18 -23.15 -8.92
N PRO A 101 -6.03 -22.99 -7.88
CA PRO A 101 -6.27 -21.69 -7.24
C PRO A 101 -4.99 -21.03 -6.70
N ALA A 102 -4.05 -21.82 -6.17
CA ALA A 102 -2.77 -21.30 -5.68
C ALA A 102 -1.91 -20.72 -6.82
N SER A 103 -1.88 -21.39 -7.98
CA SER A 103 -1.17 -20.88 -9.16
C SER A 103 -1.77 -19.58 -9.68
N GLU A 104 -3.10 -19.46 -9.71
CA GLU A 104 -3.78 -18.22 -10.09
C GLU A 104 -3.44 -17.07 -9.12
N ARG A 105 -3.46 -17.32 -7.82
CA ARG A 105 -3.07 -16.32 -6.81
C ARG A 105 -1.62 -15.90 -6.97
N LEU A 106 -0.71 -16.86 -7.18
CA LEU A 106 0.70 -16.58 -7.41
C LEU A 106 0.91 -15.72 -8.66
N LEU A 107 0.26 -16.07 -9.78
CA LEU A 107 0.33 -15.30 -11.02
C LEU A 107 -0.23 -13.89 -10.85
N ASN A 108 -1.37 -13.74 -10.15
CA ASN A 108 -1.94 -12.43 -9.85
C ASN A 108 -1.01 -11.58 -8.98
N LEU A 109 -0.36 -12.17 -7.98
CA LEU A 109 0.60 -11.50 -7.12
C LEU A 109 1.85 -11.09 -7.94
N ALA A 110 2.41 -12.01 -8.72
CA ALA A 110 3.55 -11.75 -9.59
C ALA A 110 3.25 -10.66 -10.64
N ALA A 111 2.06 -10.70 -11.26
CA ALA A 111 1.59 -9.69 -12.20
C ALA A 111 1.46 -8.32 -11.52
N THR A 112 0.93 -8.26 -10.30
CA THR A 112 0.80 -7.00 -9.55
C THR A 112 2.16 -6.41 -9.17
N VAL A 113 3.11 -7.26 -8.75
CA VAL A 113 4.51 -6.85 -8.51
C VAL A 113 5.16 -6.35 -9.80
N GLY A 114 5.02 -7.10 -10.90
CA GLY A 114 5.55 -6.71 -12.21
C GLY A 114 4.95 -5.39 -12.71
N LEU A 115 3.65 -5.18 -12.53
CA LEU A 115 2.95 -3.94 -12.84
C LEU A 115 3.47 -2.76 -12.01
N THR A 116 3.77 -2.98 -10.73
CA THR A 116 4.37 -1.97 -9.85
C THR A 116 5.77 -1.57 -10.34
N VAL A 117 6.60 -2.55 -10.71
CA VAL A 117 7.94 -2.31 -11.25
C VAL A 117 7.86 -1.58 -12.59
N ALA A 118 6.97 -2.01 -13.48
CA ALA A 118 6.76 -1.35 -14.78
C ALA A 118 6.29 0.10 -14.60
N GLY A 119 5.35 0.35 -13.69
CA GLY A 119 4.91 1.70 -13.34
C GLY A 119 6.05 2.55 -12.78
N TYR A 120 6.88 2.00 -11.88
CA TYR A 120 8.05 2.70 -11.35
C TYR A 120 9.04 3.13 -12.44
N LEU A 121 9.29 2.24 -13.41
CA LEU A 121 10.19 2.51 -14.53
C LEU A 121 9.60 3.50 -15.54
N ALA A 122 8.27 3.49 -15.73
CA ALA A 122 7.55 4.37 -16.65
C ALA A 122 7.30 5.79 -16.09
N LEU A 123 7.36 5.96 -14.77
CA LEU A 123 7.23 7.29 -14.16
C LEU A 123 8.37 8.22 -14.65
N PRO A 124 8.08 9.51 -14.90
CA PRO A 124 9.10 10.49 -15.28
C PRO A 124 10.02 10.80 -14.09
N ASP A 125 11.27 11.21 -14.36
CA ASP A 125 12.22 11.58 -13.29
C ASP A 125 11.79 12.83 -12.53
N ARG A 126 11.08 13.75 -13.19
CA ARG A 126 10.55 14.98 -12.60
C ARG A 126 9.04 15.04 -12.79
N MET A 127 8.31 15.00 -11.67
CA MET A 127 6.86 15.15 -11.66
C MET A 127 6.47 16.63 -11.62
N ARG A 128 5.56 17.04 -12.51
CA ARG A 128 5.01 18.40 -12.50
C ARG A 128 4.13 18.59 -11.26
N SER A 129 4.37 19.65 -10.49
CA SER A 129 3.62 19.96 -9.27
C SER A 129 2.10 20.05 -9.49
N ALA A 130 1.66 20.53 -10.66
CA ALA A 130 0.26 20.62 -11.03
C ALA A 130 -0.44 19.24 -11.03
N ASN A 131 0.23 18.18 -11.47
CA ASN A 131 -0.33 16.83 -11.47
C ASN A 131 -0.42 16.27 -10.05
N LEU A 132 0.47 16.66 -9.16
CA LEU A 132 0.49 16.19 -7.77
C LEU A 132 -0.58 16.85 -6.90
N TYR A 133 -1.13 18.01 -7.30
CA TYR A 133 -2.32 18.58 -6.64
C TYR A 133 -3.61 17.82 -6.98
N LEU A 134 -3.61 16.96 -8.01
CA LEU A 134 -4.75 16.06 -8.27
C LEU A 134 -4.92 15.03 -7.15
N LEU A 135 -3.84 14.65 -6.47
CA LEU A 135 -3.89 13.69 -5.37
C LEU A 135 -4.74 14.15 -4.17
N PRO A 136 -4.44 15.29 -3.51
CA PRO A 136 -5.28 15.76 -2.41
C PRO A 136 -6.70 16.12 -2.88
N LEU A 137 -6.86 16.58 -4.13
CA LEU A 137 -8.19 16.85 -4.70
C LEU A 137 -9.01 15.57 -4.86
N GLY A 138 -8.43 14.51 -5.41
CA GLY A 138 -9.09 13.22 -5.60
C GLY A 138 -9.41 12.52 -4.29
N VAL A 139 -8.48 12.53 -3.33
CA VAL A 139 -8.72 12.02 -1.96
C VAL A 139 -9.83 12.83 -1.27
N GLY A 140 -9.83 14.16 -1.40
CA GLY A 140 -10.87 15.02 -0.84
C GLY A 140 -12.24 14.77 -1.46
N ALA A 141 -12.31 14.71 -2.80
CA ALA A 141 -13.55 14.43 -3.52
C ALA A 141 -14.13 13.06 -3.17
N ALA A 142 -13.28 12.03 -3.10
CA ALA A 142 -13.70 10.70 -2.70
C ALA A 142 -14.09 10.64 -1.21
N ALA A 143 -13.41 11.34 -0.32
CA ALA A 143 -13.82 11.41 1.09
C ALA A 143 -15.18 12.09 1.26
N ILE A 144 -15.46 13.19 0.54
CA ILE A 144 -16.79 13.83 0.52
C ILE A 144 -17.84 12.85 -0.04
N GLY A 145 -17.54 12.18 -1.15
CA GLY A 145 -18.42 11.16 -1.72
C GLY A 145 -18.73 10.03 -0.74
N ALA A 146 -17.73 9.56 0.00
CA ALA A 146 -17.88 8.53 1.03
C ALA A 146 -18.73 9.02 2.22
N VAL A 147 -18.57 10.27 2.66
CA VAL A 147 -19.43 10.89 3.68
C VAL A 147 -20.88 10.93 3.20
N LEU A 148 -21.14 11.41 1.97
CA LEU A 148 -22.48 11.47 1.41
C LEU A 148 -23.10 10.06 1.33
N LEU A 149 -22.38 9.09 0.76
CA LEU A 149 -22.84 7.71 0.71
C LEU A 149 -23.10 7.14 2.12
N GLY A 150 -22.23 7.40 3.08
CA GLY A 150 -22.40 6.94 4.47
C GLY A 150 -23.63 7.55 5.17
N LEU A 151 -23.95 8.82 4.89
CA LEU A 151 -25.13 9.49 5.45
C LEU A 151 -26.44 9.04 4.80
N PHE A 152 -26.44 8.82 3.47
CA PHE A 152 -27.65 8.55 2.69
C PHE A 152 -27.92 7.06 2.42
N SER A 153 -26.97 6.16 2.65
CA SER A 153 -27.14 4.72 2.37
C SER A 153 -28.08 3.96 3.33
N GLY A 154 -28.58 4.63 4.38
CA GLY A 154 -29.62 4.09 5.28
C GLY A 154 -29.17 2.90 6.14
N ALA A 155 -29.96 2.59 7.17
CA ALA A 155 -29.77 1.43 8.05
C ALA A 155 -29.81 0.06 7.31
N SER A 156 -30.23 0.05 6.04
CA SER A 156 -30.46 -1.13 5.21
C SER A 156 -29.19 -1.87 4.77
N LEU A 157 -27.99 -1.28 4.94
CA LEU A 157 -26.69 -1.92 4.63
C LEU A 157 -25.86 -2.31 5.86
N ARG A 158 -26.36 -2.04 7.09
CA ARG A 158 -25.65 -2.37 8.35
C ARG A 158 -25.82 -3.82 8.80
N GLY A 159 -26.59 -4.63 8.06
CA GLY A 159 -27.10 -5.93 8.50
C GLY A 159 -26.34 -7.19 8.04
N GLY A 160 -25.16 -7.09 7.44
CA GLY A 160 -24.44 -8.28 6.97
C GLY A 160 -22.95 -8.24 7.31
N PHE A 161 -22.53 -9.02 8.30
CA PHE A 161 -21.12 -9.24 8.65
C PHE A 161 -20.33 -10.04 7.59
N GLU A 162 -20.96 -10.36 6.45
CA GLU A 162 -20.42 -11.29 5.45
C GLU A 162 -20.15 -10.69 4.07
N ASP A 163 -20.43 -9.40 3.85
CA ASP A 163 -20.32 -8.80 2.52
C ASP A 163 -19.39 -7.59 2.51
N ASP A 164 -18.14 -7.82 2.10
CA ASP A 164 -17.05 -6.85 1.88
C ASP A 164 -17.51 -5.73 0.93
N SER A 165 -18.16 -4.72 1.51
CA SER A 165 -18.89 -3.70 0.77
C SER A 165 -17.94 -2.85 -0.07
N ALA A 166 -18.40 -2.38 -1.24
CA ALA A 166 -17.59 -1.48 -2.07
C ALA A 166 -17.13 -0.24 -1.29
N LEU A 167 -17.96 0.22 -0.37
CA LEU A 167 -17.68 1.35 0.49
C LEU A 167 -16.56 1.07 1.49
N GLU A 168 -16.49 -0.12 2.10
CA GLU A 168 -15.38 -0.49 3.01
C GLU A 168 -14.05 -0.57 2.26
N ARG A 169 -14.02 -1.18 1.06
CA ARG A 169 -12.83 -1.23 0.20
C ARG A 169 -12.39 0.16 -0.24
N GLY A 170 -13.33 0.99 -0.66
CA GLY A 170 -13.08 2.38 -1.03
C GLY A 170 -12.56 3.21 0.14
N ALA A 171 -13.13 3.01 1.34
CA ALA A 171 -12.66 3.63 2.57
C ALA A 171 -11.25 3.20 2.94
N MET A 172 -10.90 1.91 2.77
CA MET A 172 -9.53 1.42 2.95
C MET A 172 -8.55 2.10 1.98
N LEU A 173 -8.93 2.23 0.69
CA LEU A 173 -8.10 2.95 -0.27
C LEU A 173 -7.92 4.42 0.13
N LEU A 174 -8.95 5.08 0.66
CA LEU A 174 -8.84 6.45 1.19
C LEU A 174 -7.87 6.55 2.37
N ALA A 175 -7.94 5.60 3.30
CA ALA A 175 -7.01 5.54 4.43
C ALA A 175 -5.55 5.41 3.96
N LEU A 176 -5.30 4.64 2.89
CA LEU A 176 -3.97 4.49 2.31
C LEU A 176 -3.50 5.74 1.54
N LEU A 177 -4.38 6.37 0.75
CA LEU A 177 -4.04 7.52 -0.09
C LEU A 177 -3.94 8.84 0.69
N LEU A 178 -4.53 8.93 1.89
CA LEU A 178 -4.43 10.13 2.73
C LEU A 178 -2.96 10.50 3.01
N TRP A 179 -2.13 9.51 3.33
CA TRP A 179 -0.76 9.76 3.77
C TRP A 179 0.16 10.35 2.69
N PRO A 180 0.21 9.84 1.43
CA PRO A 180 0.93 10.53 0.37
C PRO A 180 0.33 11.91 0.05
N ALA A 181 -1.00 12.08 0.14
CA ALA A 181 -1.64 13.38 -0.09
C ALA A 181 -1.24 14.41 0.97
N ALA A 182 -1.27 14.02 2.25
CA ALA A 182 -0.83 14.82 3.37
C ALA A 182 0.67 15.12 3.28
N ALA A 183 1.51 14.14 2.93
CA ALA A 183 2.94 14.34 2.75
C ALA A 183 3.23 15.37 1.64
N TRP A 184 2.50 15.33 0.53
CA TRP A 184 2.60 16.34 -0.52
C TRP A 184 2.22 17.74 -0.02
N LEU A 185 1.05 17.91 0.61
CA LEU A 185 0.59 19.21 1.11
C LEU A 185 1.53 19.80 2.16
N ARG A 186 2.00 18.98 3.11
CA ARG A 186 2.98 19.40 4.12
C ARG A 186 4.32 19.78 3.50
N SER A 187 4.78 19.07 2.47
CA SER A 187 6.03 19.43 1.77
C SER A 187 5.96 20.82 1.12
N ARG A 188 4.74 21.32 0.87
CA ARG A 188 4.44 22.66 0.32
C ARG A 188 4.01 23.68 1.39
N ARG A 189 4.17 23.38 2.69
CA ARG A 189 3.76 24.22 3.83
C ARG A 189 2.25 24.53 3.87
N ARG A 190 1.42 23.68 3.27
CA ARG A 190 -0.04 23.76 3.34
C ARG A 190 -0.55 22.84 4.46
N ASP A 191 -0.03 23.02 5.68
CA ASP A 191 -0.32 22.12 6.81
C ASP A 191 -1.80 22.14 7.22
N MET A 192 -2.47 23.30 7.12
CA MET A 192 -3.91 23.42 7.39
C MET A 192 -4.77 22.61 6.42
N GLU A 193 -4.39 22.57 5.14
CA GLU A 193 -5.09 21.75 4.15
C GLU A 193 -4.83 20.26 4.34
N ALA A 194 -3.61 19.90 4.74
CA ALA A 194 -3.29 18.53 5.10
C ALA A 194 -4.12 18.05 6.31
N LEU A 195 -4.28 18.91 7.32
CA LEU A 195 -5.13 18.65 8.48
C LEU A 195 -6.60 18.56 8.07
N GLY A 196 -7.10 19.52 7.28
CA GLY A 196 -8.47 19.51 6.77
C GLY A 196 -8.78 18.23 5.99
N LEU A 197 -7.87 17.81 5.10
CA LEU A 197 -8.00 16.55 4.36
C LEU A 197 -8.05 15.34 5.30
N ALA A 198 -7.18 15.29 6.31
CA ALA A 198 -7.16 14.20 7.29
C ALA A 198 -8.45 14.12 8.11
N VAL A 199 -9.01 15.26 8.50
CA VAL A 199 -10.28 15.33 9.23
C VAL A 199 -11.44 14.82 8.36
N VAL A 200 -11.53 15.25 7.10
CA VAL A 200 -12.60 14.80 6.19
C VAL A 200 -12.48 13.30 5.90
N VAL A 201 -11.26 12.78 5.71
CA VAL A 201 -11.05 11.33 5.54
C VAL A 201 -11.40 10.56 6.81
N ALA A 202 -11.01 11.05 7.99
CA ALA A 202 -11.39 10.42 9.27
C ALA A 202 -12.92 10.39 9.45
N LEU A 203 -13.62 11.47 9.12
CA LEU A 203 -15.08 11.52 9.15
C LEU A 203 -15.70 10.51 8.17
N ALA A 204 -15.16 10.41 6.95
CA ALA A 204 -15.60 9.41 5.97
C ALA A 204 -15.44 7.98 6.51
N LEU A 205 -14.33 7.69 7.19
CA LEU A 205 -14.03 6.38 7.77
C LEU A 205 -14.91 6.04 8.98
N VAL A 206 -15.31 7.04 9.78
CA VAL A 206 -16.27 6.85 10.89
C VAL A 206 -17.66 6.50 10.36
N LEU A 207 -18.03 7.04 9.18
CA LEU A 207 -19.30 6.75 8.52
C LEU A 207 -19.26 5.49 7.64
N ALA A 208 -18.08 4.96 7.36
CA ALA A 208 -17.91 3.75 6.56
C ALA A 208 -18.37 2.50 7.32
N PRO A 209 -18.84 1.46 6.62
CA PRO A 209 -19.12 0.17 7.21
C PRO A 209 -17.82 -0.49 7.64
N GLY A 210 -17.78 -0.97 8.89
CA GLY A 210 -16.65 -1.71 9.44
C GLY A 210 -15.60 -0.83 10.15
N PRO A 211 -15.01 -1.31 11.25
CA PRO A 211 -14.01 -0.57 12.00
C PRO A 211 -12.60 -0.64 11.38
N VAL A 212 -12.35 -1.56 10.43
CA VAL A 212 -11.00 -1.88 9.96
C VAL A 212 -10.30 -0.69 9.30
N PRO A 213 -10.93 0.07 8.38
CA PRO A 213 -10.30 1.26 7.79
C PRO A 213 -9.94 2.33 8.81
N LEU A 214 -10.79 2.56 9.80
CA LEU A 214 -10.56 3.54 10.86
C LEU A 214 -9.42 3.11 11.79
N LEU A 215 -9.38 1.85 12.20
CA LEU A 215 -8.30 1.29 13.03
C LEU A 215 -6.95 1.33 12.30
N ALA A 216 -6.93 0.96 11.02
CA ALA A 216 -5.73 1.05 10.19
C ALA A 216 -5.23 2.48 10.05
N LEU A 217 -6.15 3.44 9.83
CA LEU A 217 -5.81 4.87 9.85
C LEU A 217 -5.22 5.29 11.20
N GLY A 218 -5.80 4.83 12.31
CA GLY A 218 -5.30 5.09 13.66
C GLY A 218 -3.84 4.62 13.85
N CYS A 219 -3.52 3.40 13.41
CA CYS A 219 -2.14 2.90 13.40
C CYS A 219 -1.22 3.78 12.54
N GLY A 220 -1.70 4.21 11.37
CA GLY A 220 -1.01 5.18 10.51
C GLY A 220 -0.73 6.51 11.20
N ALA A 221 -1.71 7.06 11.92
CA ALA A 221 -1.60 8.33 12.64
C ALA A 221 -0.57 8.25 13.78
N VAL A 222 -0.53 7.13 14.51
CA VAL A 222 0.50 6.89 15.53
C VAL A 222 1.89 6.85 14.89
N ALA A 223 2.05 6.10 13.79
CA ALA A 223 3.32 6.04 13.08
C ALA A 223 3.73 7.42 12.51
N PHE A 224 2.78 8.20 12.01
CA PHE A 224 2.98 9.57 11.55
C PHE A 224 3.46 10.48 12.67
N ALA A 225 2.78 10.46 13.83
CA ALA A 225 3.14 11.29 14.97
C ALA A 225 4.54 10.94 15.49
N LEU A 226 4.84 9.65 15.60
CA LEU A 226 6.14 9.16 16.08
C LEU A 226 7.29 9.57 15.16
N SER A 227 7.09 9.46 13.85
CA SER A 227 8.07 9.86 12.82
C SER A 227 8.17 11.37 12.63
N ALA A 228 7.09 12.13 12.87
CA ALA A 228 7.11 13.58 12.91
C ALA A 228 7.89 14.10 14.14
N TRP A 229 7.79 13.42 15.28
CA TRP A 229 8.56 13.77 16.48
C TRP A 229 10.03 13.36 16.35
N ARG A 230 10.30 12.10 15.97
CA ARG A 230 11.65 11.57 15.79
C ARG A 230 11.70 10.66 14.56
N GLN A 231 12.14 11.22 13.45
CA GLN A 231 12.21 10.55 12.14
C GLN A 231 12.86 9.15 12.17
N SER A 232 14.01 9.03 12.81
CA SER A 232 14.74 7.77 12.89
C SER A 232 14.05 6.74 13.78
N LEU A 233 13.41 7.20 14.86
CA LEU A 233 12.67 6.35 15.79
C LEU A 233 11.38 5.85 15.16
N GLY A 234 10.60 6.74 14.52
CA GLY A 234 9.40 6.35 13.78
C GLY A 234 9.68 5.24 12.77
N ALA A 235 10.72 5.41 11.94
CA ALA A 235 11.09 4.37 10.97
C ALA A 235 11.58 3.06 11.59
N ARG A 236 12.28 3.11 12.73
CA ARG A 236 12.71 1.89 13.45
C ARG A 236 11.53 1.17 14.11
N VAL A 237 10.64 1.91 14.76
CA VAL A 237 9.49 1.34 15.46
C VAL A 237 8.49 0.78 14.46
N THR A 238 8.12 1.51 13.41
CA THR A 238 7.19 0.98 12.38
C THR A 238 7.76 -0.29 11.73
N ALA A 239 9.04 -0.28 11.35
CA ALA A 239 9.69 -1.46 10.76
C ALA A 239 9.76 -2.63 11.76
N GLY A 240 10.13 -2.35 13.02
CA GLY A 240 10.31 -3.36 14.06
C GLY A 240 9.00 -3.99 14.50
N VAL A 241 7.94 -3.19 14.63
CA VAL A 241 6.59 -3.69 14.92
C VAL A 241 6.07 -4.53 13.76
N ALA A 242 6.18 -4.06 12.51
CA ALA A 242 5.70 -4.83 11.36
C ALA A 242 6.45 -6.16 11.20
N ALA A 243 7.79 -6.12 11.19
CA ALA A 243 8.61 -7.31 11.05
C ALA A 243 8.52 -8.25 12.26
N GLY A 244 8.48 -7.68 13.49
CA GLY A 244 8.36 -8.43 14.72
C GLY A 244 7.02 -9.14 14.86
N LEU A 245 5.91 -8.47 14.50
CA LEU A 245 4.59 -9.10 14.50
C LEU A 245 4.50 -10.24 13.49
N VAL A 246 5.12 -10.11 12.31
CA VAL A 246 5.20 -11.21 11.34
C VAL A 246 6.07 -12.34 11.89
N ALA A 247 7.29 -12.06 12.36
CA ALA A 247 8.22 -13.10 12.81
C ALA A 247 7.76 -13.82 14.10
N LEU A 248 7.00 -13.15 14.95
CA LEU A 248 6.53 -13.68 16.24
C LEU A 248 5.03 -14.01 16.23
N ALA A 249 4.39 -14.04 15.06
CA ALA A 249 2.95 -14.27 14.95
C ALA A 249 2.45 -15.54 15.67
N PRO A 250 3.15 -16.70 15.64
CA PRO A 250 2.69 -17.91 16.32
C PRO A 250 2.60 -17.76 17.84
N LEU A 251 3.31 -16.79 18.42
CA LEU A 251 3.27 -16.50 19.86
C LEU A 251 2.07 -15.62 20.24
N LEU A 252 1.49 -14.86 19.30
CA LEU A 252 0.37 -13.96 19.56
C LEU A 252 -0.85 -14.62 20.22
N PRO A 253 -1.35 -15.80 19.79
CA PRO A 253 -2.47 -16.43 20.46
C PRO A 253 -2.16 -16.83 21.92
N PHE A 254 -0.90 -17.13 22.25
CA PHE A 254 -0.49 -17.46 23.62
C PHE A 254 -0.36 -16.23 24.51
N LEU A 255 -0.02 -15.07 23.94
CA LEU A 255 0.10 -13.81 24.67
C LEU A 255 -1.24 -13.09 24.83
N LEU A 256 -2.01 -12.99 23.73
CA LEU A 256 -3.24 -12.18 23.70
C LEU A 256 -4.43 -12.90 24.33
N ARG A 257 -4.58 -14.21 24.12
CA ARG A 257 -5.73 -14.96 24.65
C ARG A 257 -5.85 -14.87 26.18
N PRO A 258 -4.80 -15.14 27.00
CA PRO A 258 -4.95 -15.08 28.46
C PRO A 258 -5.24 -13.67 28.97
N VAL A 259 -4.75 -12.63 28.29
CA VAL A 259 -4.99 -11.22 28.66
C VAL A 259 -6.40 -10.78 28.29
N LEU A 260 -6.91 -11.20 27.13
CA LEU A 260 -8.20 -10.74 26.60
C LEU A 260 -9.38 -11.58 27.10
N THR A 261 -9.18 -12.86 27.47
CA THR A 261 -10.27 -13.74 27.93
C THR A 261 -11.01 -13.20 29.17
N PRO A 262 -10.33 -12.66 30.20
CA PRO A 262 -11.02 -12.08 31.36
C PRO A 262 -11.84 -10.82 31.02
N VAL A 263 -11.42 -10.06 30.00
CA VAL A 263 -12.04 -8.77 29.63
C VAL A 263 -13.22 -8.96 28.69
N LEU A 264 -13.07 -9.81 27.67
CA LEU A 264 -14.07 -10.00 26.61
C LEU A 264 -14.99 -11.21 26.85
N GLY A 265 -14.58 -12.13 27.73
CA GLY A 265 -15.26 -13.39 27.98
C GLY A 265 -14.84 -14.52 27.01
N PRO A 266 -15.03 -15.79 27.41
CA PRO A 266 -14.50 -16.95 26.68
C PRO A 266 -15.20 -17.25 25.35
N LEU A 267 -16.42 -16.74 25.16
CA LEU A 267 -17.24 -16.95 23.96
C LEU A 267 -17.12 -15.81 22.94
N HIS A 268 -16.37 -14.75 23.25
CA HIS A 268 -16.20 -13.64 22.33
C HIS A 268 -15.51 -14.10 21.02
N PRO A 269 -15.95 -13.65 19.83
CA PRO A 269 -15.42 -14.12 18.54
C PRO A 269 -13.89 -14.04 18.45
N THR A 270 -13.29 -12.93 18.89
CA THR A 270 -11.83 -12.75 18.93
C THR A 270 -11.12 -13.83 19.75
N ILE A 271 -11.70 -14.23 20.89
CA ILE A 271 -11.12 -15.27 21.75
C ILE A 271 -11.22 -16.65 21.09
N LEU A 272 -12.34 -16.92 20.41
CA LEU A 272 -12.51 -18.15 19.64
C LEU A 272 -11.49 -18.22 18.48
N THR A 273 -11.22 -17.10 17.81
CA THR A 273 -10.19 -16.99 16.77
C THR A 273 -8.79 -17.23 17.30
N LEU A 274 -8.43 -16.61 18.44
CA LEU A 274 -7.15 -16.86 19.10
C LEU A 274 -7.01 -18.31 19.57
N LYS A 275 -8.09 -18.92 20.08
CA LYS A 275 -8.12 -20.33 20.46
C LYS A 275 -7.92 -21.26 19.26
N ALA A 276 -8.56 -20.97 18.13
CA ALA A 276 -8.38 -21.73 16.89
C ALA A 276 -6.94 -21.62 16.38
N TRP A 277 -6.37 -20.42 16.37
CA TRP A 277 -4.97 -20.22 16.00
C TRP A 277 -4.02 -20.96 16.94
N GLN A 278 -4.22 -20.85 18.25
CA GLN A 278 -3.41 -21.57 19.24
C GLN A 278 -3.42 -23.08 18.97
N ARG A 279 -4.60 -23.64 18.70
CA ARG A 279 -4.76 -25.07 18.39
C ARG A 279 -3.93 -25.46 17.17
N VAL A 280 -4.04 -24.71 16.07
CA VAL A 280 -3.27 -24.95 14.83
C VAL A 280 -1.77 -24.99 15.09
N VAL A 281 -1.25 -24.04 15.87
CA VAL A 281 0.19 -24.00 16.22
C VAL A 281 0.61 -25.23 17.03
N THR A 282 -0.24 -25.72 17.92
CA THR A 282 0.07 -26.87 18.79
C THR A 282 -0.14 -28.24 18.14
N THR A 283 -1.03 -28.37 17.15
CA THR A 283 -1.38 -29.68 16.57
C THR A 283 -0.40 -30.13 15.50
N GLU A 284 0.18 -29.20 14.73
CA GLU A 284 1.05 -29.54 13.59
C GLU A 284 2.36 -28.73 13.63
N PRO A 285 3.22 -28.92 14.65
CA PRO A 285 4.41 -28.10 14.85
C PRO A 285 5.43 -28.22 13.70
N LEU A 286 5.52 -29.39 13.06
CA LEU A 286 6.41 -29.59 11.91
C LEU A 286 5.98 -28.74 10.70
N ARG A 287 4.68 -28.48 10.53
CA ARG A 287 4.15 -27.62 9.46
C ARG A 287 4.44 -26.15 9.69
N LEU A 288 4.92 -25.74 10.86
CA LEU A 288 5.42 -24.37 11.07
C LEU A 288 6.72 -24.11 10.31
N VAL A 289 7.46 -25.15 9.89
CA VAL A 289 8.69 -24.97 9.12
C VAL A 289 8.37 -24.65 7.65
N THR A 290 7.57 -25.49 7.00
CA THR A 290 7.30 -25.39 5.55
C THR A 290 5.98 -24.72 5.20
N GLY A 291 5.03 -24.71 6.13
CA GLY A 291 3.63 -24.32 5.89
C GLY A 291 2.81 -25.41 5.20
N HIS A 292 1.57 -25.06 4.87
CA HIS A 292 0.60 -25.93 4.19
C HIS A 292 0.49 -25.65 2.70
N GLY A 293 1.33 -24.75 2.16
CA GLY A 293 1.26 -24.29 0.78
C GLY A 293 0.36 -23.07 0.62
N LEU A 294 0.62 -22.30 -0.43
CA LEU A 294 -0.16 -21.12 -0.79
C LEU A 294 -1.64 -21.48 -1.02
N GLU A 295 -2.55 -20.56 -0.67
CA GLU A 295 -4.01 -20.67 -0.82
C GLU A 295 -4.72 -21.65 0.13
N THR A 296 -3.97 -22.37 0.96
CA THR A 296 -4.53 -23.35 1.89
C THR A 296 -5.30 -22.71 3.05
N ALA A 297 -4.95 -21.49 3.49
CA ALA A 297 -5.61 -20.85 4.64
C ALA A 297 -7.08 -20.51 4.34
N LEU A 298 -7.35 -19.97 3.15
CA LEU A 298 -8.71 -19.59 2.75
C LEU A 298 -9.54 -20.82 2.40
N ARG A 299 -9.03 -21.66 1.48
CA ARG A 299 -9.77 -22.82 0.97
C ARG A 299 -9.92 -23.92 2.01
N GLY A 300 -8.93 -24.07 2.89
CA GLY A 300 -8.98 -25.01 4.01
C GLY A 300 -10.16 -24.76 4.95
N LYS A 301 -10.60 -23.51 5.13
CA LYS A 301 -11.82 -23.21 5.93
C LYS A 301 -13.08 -23.71 5.25
N VAL A 302 -13.17 -23.58 3.92
CA VAL A 302 -14.35 -23.96 3.13
C VAL A 302 -14.56 -25.47 3.15
N ILE A 303 -13.49 -26.25 3.08
CA ILE A 303 -13.56 -27.72 3.05
C ILE A 303 -13.36 -28.39 4.42
N GLY A 304 -13.32 -27.59 5.50
CA GLY A 304 -13.24 -28.10 6.88
C GLY A 304 -11.86 -28.57 7.34
N MET A 305 -10.79 -28.34 6.58
CA MET A 305 -9.40 -28.59 7.04
C MET A 305 -8.97 -27.60 8.13
N LEU A 306 -9.50 -26.38 8.10
CA LEU A 306 -9.21 -25.34 9.08
C LEU A 306 -10.52 -24.92 9.78
N PRO A 307 -10.52 -24.71 11.11
CA PRO A 307 -11.72 -24.24 11.80
C PRO A 307 -12.25 -22.94 11.18
N ILE A 308 -13.57 -22.82 11.06
CA ILE A 308 -14.22 -21.62 10.49
C ILE A 308 -13.81 -20.33 11.22
N ASN A 309 -13.57 -20.44 12.54
CA ASN A 309 -13.15 -19.32 13.38
C ASN A 309 -11.67 -18.96 13.24
N ALA A 310 -10.87 -19.69 12.46
CA ALA A 310 -9.45 -19.40 12.31
C ALA A 310 -9.24 -18.00 11.69
N PRO A 311 -8.15 -17.29 12.05
CA PRO A 311 -7.95 -15.92 11.61
C PRO A 311 -7.84 -15.80 10.08
N ALA A 312 -8.27 -14.66 9.52
CA ALA A 312 -8.04 -14.28 8.12
C ALA A 312 -7.02 -13.14 8.00
N SER A 313 -6.17 -12.99 9.01
CA SER A 313 -5.11 -11.97 9.06
C SER A 313 -3.88 -12.40 8.27
N LEU A 314 -3.17 -11.46 7.66
CA LEU A 314 -1.84 -11.66 7.05
C LEU A 314 -0.90 -12.48 7.96
N LEU A 315 -0.88 -12.18 9.26
CA LEU A 315 0.00 -12.82 10.23
C LEU A 315 -0.22 -14.33 10.33
N PHE A 316 -1.49 -14.72 10.35
CA PHE A 316 -1.90 -16.13 10.35
C PHE A 316 -1.61 -16.77 8.98
N GLU A 317 -2.04 -16.13 7.90
CA GLU A 317 -1.90 -16.68 6.54
C GLU A 317 -0.44 -16.96 6.17
N ILE A 318 0.48 -16.02 6.43
CA ILE A 318 1.91 -16.21 6.12
C ILE A 318 2.47 -17.44 6.83
N TRP A 319 2.20 -17.60 8.12
CA TRP A 319 2.71 -18.74 8.88
C TRP A 319 2.04 -20.05 8.50
N TYR A 320 0.72 -20.02 8.32
CA TYR A 320 -0.03 -21.21 7.97
C TYR A 320 0.34 -21.72 6.58
N GLU A 321 0.49 -20.83 5.59
CA GLU A 321 0.76 -21.20 4.20
C GLU A 321 2.26 -21.42 3.92
N LEU A 322 3.13 -20.56 4.45
CA LEU A 322 4.55 -20.51 4.05
C LEU A 322 5.54 -20.88 5.16
N GLY A 323 5.08 -21.05 6.40
CA GLY A 323 5.92 -21.42 7.54
C GLY A 323 7.03 -20.40 7.86
N ILE A 324 8.08 -20.87 8.54
CA ILE A 324 9.17 -20.05 9.05
C ILE A 324 9.94 -19.34 7.93
N VAL A 325 10.15 -20.02 6.80
CA VAL A 325 10.91 -19.46 5.67
C VAL A 325 10.18 -18.26 5.09
N GLY A 326 8.88 -18.41 4.79
CA GLY A 326 8.07 -17.31 4.29
C GLY A 326 7.90 -16.19 5.31
N ALA A 327 7.68 -16.52 6.58
CA ALA A 327 7.52 -15.54 7.65
C ALA A 327 8.76 -14.65 7.84
N PHE A 328 9.95 -15.25 7.94
CA PHE A 328 11.18 -14.49 8.13
C PHE A 328 11.60 -13.74 6.86
N ALA A 329 11.36 -14.29 5.67
CA ALA A 329 11.56 -13.56 4.42
C ALA A 329 10.64 -12.33 4.33
N ALA A 330 9.34 -12.48 4.62
CA ALA A 330 8.38 -11.38 4.65
C ALA A 330 8.73 -10.33 5.72
N ALA A 331 9.10 -10.77 6.93
CA ALA A 331 9.55 -9.89 8.00
C ALA A 331 10.79 -9.08 7.59
N PHE A 332 11.76 -9.73 6.93
CA PHE A 332 12.96 -9.04 6.44
C PHE A 332 12.66 -8.05 5.32
N VAL A 333 11.77 -8.40 4.38
CA VAL A 333 11.31 -7.48 3.33
C VAL A 333 10.64 -6.25 3.94
N LEU A 334 9.73 -6.43 4.90
CA LEU A 334 9.06 -5.33 5.59
C LEU A 334 10.06 -4.46 6.36
N TRP A 335 10.94 -5.09 7.15
CA TRP A 335 11.97 -4.38 7.91
C TRP A 335 12.86 -3.53 6.99
N SER A 336 13.43 -4.16 5.96
CA SER A 336 14.37 -3.50 5.06
C SER A 336 13.70 -2.42 4.21
N GLY A 337 12.51 -2.69 3.66
CA GLY A 337 11.74 -1.74 2.86
C GLY A 337 11.33 -0.49 3.65
N ILE A 338 10.77 -0.67 4.85
CA ILE A 338 10.34 0.45 5.70
C ILE A 338 11.56 1.25 6.18
N ARG A 339 12.64 0.58 6.61
CA ARG A 339 13.87 1.26 7.06
C ARG A 339 14.55 2.03 5.93
N HIS A 340 14.53 1.52 4.71
CA HIS A 340 15.12 2.17 3.55
C HIS A 340 14.31 3.42 3.16
N SER A 341 12.99 3.28 3.05
CA SER A 341 12.07 4.40 2.76
C SER A 341 12.21 5.56 3.75
N GLY A 342 12.37 5.26 5.05
CA GLY A 342 12.57 6.29 6.07
C GLY A 342 13.92 7.02 6.03
N ARG A 343 14.90 6.56 5.25
CA ARG A 343 16.25 7.16 5.17
C ARG A 343 16.44 8.07 3.96
N GLU A 344 15.81 7.77 2.82
CA GLU A 344 16.10 8.49 1.57
C GLU A 344 15.47 9.88 1.50
N HIS A 345 14.27 10.06 2.06
CA HIS A 345 13.52 11.33 1.96
C HIS A 345 13.00 11.81 3.33
N PRO A 346 13.82 12.52 4.14
CA PRO A 346 13.44 12.97 5.48
C PRO A 346 12.13 13.78 5.54
N VAL A 347 11.85 14.59 4.52
CA VAL A 347 10.63 15.42 4.43
C VAL A 347 9.36 14.57 4.26
N LEU A 348 9.45 13.43 3.59
CA LEU A 348 8.33 12.54 3.30
C LEU A 348 8.21 11.39 4.31
N ASN A 349 9.24 11.18 5.14
CA ASN A 349 9.32 10.07 6.09
C ASN A 349 8.05 9.91 6.95
N PRO A 350 7.43 10.97 7.50
CA PRO A 350 6.20 10.79 8.28
C PRO A 350 5.04 10.19 7.50
N GLY A 351 4.84 10.65 6.25
CA GLY A 351 3.83 10.06 5.37
C GLY A 351 4.15 8.63 4.98
N ALA A 352 5.43 8.34 4.70
CA ALA A 352 5.87 6.98 4.34
C ALA A 352 5.60 5.98 5.48
N MET A 353 5.94 6.34 6.72
CA MET A 353 5.72 5.48 7.88
C MET A 353 4.25 5.28 8.19
N ALA A 354 3.45 6.34 8.05
CA ALA A 354 2.01 6.27 8.22
C ALA A 354 1.35 5.36 7.17
N THR A 355 1.82 5.44 5.92
CA THR A 355 1.38 4.58 4.81
C THR A 355 1.71 3.12 5.10
N ALA A 356 2.96 2.83 5.47
CA ALA A 356 3.41 1.49 5.81
C ALA A 356 2.63 0.90 6.99
N ALA A 357 2.42 1.68 8.05
CA ALA A 357 1.66 1.24 9.22
C ALA A 357 0.17 0.99 8.89
N THR A 358 -0.44 1.83 8.06
CA THR A 358 -1.85 1.66 7.63
C THR A 358 -2.02 0.42 6.75
N ALA A 359 -1.13 0.23 5.77
CA ALA A 359 -1.13 -0.95 4.91
C ALA A 359 -0.92 -2.22 5.75
N PHE A 360 0.06 -2.22 6.65
CA PHE A 360 0.32 -3.37 7.49
C PHE A 360 -0.82 -3.67 8.47
N ALA A 361 -1.36 -2.66 9.14
CA ALA A 361 -2.48 -2.82 10.07
C ALA A 361 -3.73 -3.35 9.37
N SER A 362 -4.07 -2.83 8.19
CA SER A 362 -5.23 -3.32 7.42
C SER A 362 -5.10 -4.80 7.05
N ALA A 363 -3.91 -5.24 6.63
CA ALA A 363 -3.63 -6.64 6.34
C ALA A 363 -3.70 -7.54 7.60
N CYS A 364 -3.30 -7.02 8.77
CA CYS A 364 -3.40 -7.75 10.04
C CYS A 364 -4.83 -7.84 10.58
N LEU A 365 -5.68 -6.85 10.30
CA LEU A 365 -7.04 -6.75 10.83
C LEU A 365 -8.10 -7.50 9.99
N GLY A 366 -7.68 -8.28 9.00
CA GLY A 366 -8.58 -9.21 8.31
C GLY A 366 -9.09 -8.74 6.95
N ILE A 367 -8.52 -7.69 6.37
CA ILE A 367 -8.60 -7.54 4.90
C ILE A 367 -7.72 -8.63 4.31
N GLY A 368 -8.35 -9.73 3.91
CA GLY A 368 -7.67 -10.92 3.45
C GLY A 368 -6.64 -10.57 2.37
N THR A 369 -5.39 -11.00 2.58
CA THR A 369 -4.31 -10.86 1.59
C THR A 369 -4.46 -11.80 0.41
N VAL A 370 -5.63 -12.40 0.26
CA VAL A 370 -6.09 -13.12 -0.91
C VAL A 370 -6.80 -12.18 -1.90
N ALA A 371 -7.25 -11.02 -1.44
CA ALA A 371 -8.05 -10.13 -2.26
C ALA A 371 -7.16 -9.29 -3.20
N SER A 372 -7.20 -9.57 -4.50
CA SER A 372 -6.40 -8.88 -5.53
C SER A 372 -6.49 -7.35 -5.45
N TRP A 373 -7.64 -6.81 -5.02
CA TRP A 373 -7.85 -5.37 -4.87
C TRP A 373 -6.92 -4.70 -3.86
N TRP A 374 -6.54 -5.40 -2.78
CA TRP A 374 -5.69 -4.83 -1.73
C TRP A 374 -4.27 -4.63 -2.25
N PHE A 375 -3.69 -5.65 -2.90
CA PHE A 375 -2.37 -5.52 -3.53
C PHE A 375 -2.36 -4.44 -4.61
N THR A 376 -3.40 -4.36 -5.45
CA THR A 376 -3.49 -3.30 -6.45
C THR A 376 -3.59 -1.91 -5.80
N SER A 377 -4.32 -1.78 -4.68
CA SER A 377 -4.39 -0.52 -3.92
C SER A 377 -3.01 -0.12 -3.38
N VAL A 378 -2.27 -1.07 -2.82
CA VAL A 378 -0.88 -0.85 -2.36
C VAL A 378 0.02 -0.44 -3.53
N THR A 379 -0.10 -1.08 -4.70
CA THR A 379 0.60 -0.68 -5.93
C THR A 379 0.32 0.77 -6.31
N VAL A 380 -0.94 1.18 -6.35
CA VAL A 380 -1.34 2.57 -6.65
C VAL A 380 -0.68 3.52 -5.65
N VAL A 381 -0.79 3.22 -4.36
CA VAL A 381 -0.25 4.05 -3.27
C VAL A 381 1.28 4.17 -3.36
N VAL A 382 1.98 3.08 -3.64
CA VAL A 382 3.44 3.07 -3.85
C VAL A 382 3.83 3.95 -5.02
N LEU A 383 3.16 3.81 -6.18
CA LEU A 383 3.43 4.64 -7.36
C LEU A 383 3.13 6.12 -7.13
N VAL A 384 2.04 6.42 -6.42
CA VAL A 384 1.69 7.79 -6.01
C VAL A 384 2.76 8.37 -5.08
N PHE A 385 3.25 7.60 -4.11
CA PHE A 385 4.29 8.05 -3.20
C PHE A 385 5.61 8.33 -3.94
N ILE A 386 6.01 7.45 -4.85
CA ILE A 386 7.16 7.67 -5.75
C ILE A 386 6.94 8.93 -6.60
N ALA A 387 5.74 9.17 -7.10
CA ALA A 387 5.45 10.39 -7.86
C ALA A 387 5.57 11.65 -6.99
N VAL A 388 5.13 11.61 -5.73
CA VAL A 388 5.29 12.69 -4.75
C VAL A 388 6.76 12.97 -4.46
N GLU A 389 7.57 11.92 -4.29
CA GLU A 389 9.02 11.99 -4.11
C GLU A 389 9.70 12.68 -5.30
N ARG A 390 9.38 12.25 -6.52
CA ARG A 390 9.85 12.87 -7.77
C ARG A 390 9.27 14.27 -8.03
N GLY A 391 8.33 14.73 -7.20
CA GLY A 391 7.80 16.08 -7.19
C GLY A 391 8.52 17.05 -6.25
N GLN A 392 9.47 16.56 -5.45
CA GLN A 392 10.15 17.35 -4.41
C GLN A 392 11.23 18.30 -4.95
N PHE A 393 11.45 18.38 -6.26
CA PHE A 393 12.47 19.26 -6.83
C PHE A 393 12.23 20.73 -6.42
N ARG A 394 13.11 21.23 -5.56
CA ARG A 394 13.30 22.65 -5.29
C ARG A 394 14.42 23.13 -6.20
N THR A 395 14.09 23.64 -7.37
CA THR A 395 15.00 24.59 -8.02
C THR A 395 14.87 25.90 -7.24
N SER A 396 15.70 26.07 -6.21
CA SER A 396 16.03 27.42 -5.77
C SER A 396 16.74 28.06 -6.96
N ARG A 397 16.01 28.86 -7.76
CA ARG A 397 16.68 29.76 -8.70
C ARG A 397 17.71 30.54 -7.89
N PRO A 398 19.00 30.58 -8.28
CA PRO A 398 19.94 31.50 -7.68
C PRO A 398 19.27 32.87 -7.74
N LYS A 399 19.06 33.51 -6.58
CA LYS A 399 18.61 34.90 -6.58
C LYS A 399 19.64 35.67 -7.39
N ALA A 400 19.21 36.53 -8.30
CA ALA A 400 20.12 37.31 -9.15
C ALA A 400 21.16 38.11 -8.33
N SER A 401 20.88 38.36 -7.05
CA SER A 401 21.81 38.93 -6.06
C SER A 401 23.02 38.05 -5.70
N ALA A 402 23.02 36.77 -6.08
CA ALA A 402 24.12 35.83 -5.85
C ALA A 402 24.99 35.63 -7.11
N LEU A 403 24.68 36.33 -8.21
CA LEU A 403 25.56 36.39 -9.37
C LEU A 403 26.66 37.42 -9.08
N PRO A 404 27.95 37.07 -9.20
CA PRO A 404 29.01 38.05 -9.11
C PRO A 404 28.77 39.14 -10.17
N PRO A 405 28.98 40.44 -9.84
CA PRO A 405 28.87 41.50 -10.82
C PRO A 405 29.80 41.18 -11.98
N ARG A 406 29.28 41.25 -13.21
CA ARG A 406 30.11 41.17 -14.41
C ARG A 406 31.19 42.25 -14.29
N SER A 407 32.44 41.86 -14.15
CA SER A 407 33.57 42.76 -14.36
C SER A 407 33.49 43.25 -15.80
N ALA A 408 33.24 44.54 -16.00
CA ALA A 408 33.49 45.18 -17.27
C ALA A 408 35.01 45.14 -17.51
N ALA A 409 35.42 44.44 -18.56
CA ALA A 409 36.74 44.56 -19.16
C ALA A 409 36.53 45.06 -20.58
#